data_AF-A0A6J1QJZ8-F1
#
_entry.id   AF-A0A6J1QJZ8-F1
#
_cell.length_a   1.000
_cell.length_b   1.000
_cell.length_c   1.000
_cell.angle_alpha   90.00
_cell.angle_beta   90.00
_cell.angle_gamma   90.00
#
_symmetry.space_group_name_H-M   'P 1'
#
loop_
_entity.id
_entity.type
_entity.pdbx_description
1 polymer ?
#
loop_
_entity_poly.entity_id
_entity_poly.type
_entity_poly.pdbx_seq_one_letter_code
_entity_poly.pdbx_strand_id
1 'polypeptide(L)'
;MLYEKQEKMVEKMESVMKMLDKVMTQATSMMENMVEVAHVNLEKEKLKIRRLELEAETKSEVREKLEKPEVRVQRATAEEHKEVKCYRCNKLGHMAKDCPLAGSEAWFCYYCQEIRGHKGDSCPNAGAQTNRFRGKR
;
A
#
# COMPACT_ATOMS: atom_id res chain seq x y z
N MET A 1 13.27 -83.44 -7.00
CA MET A 1 12.25 -83.43 -8.06
C MET A 1 10.97 -82.66 -7.70
N LEU A 2 10.15 -83.10 -6.73
CA LEU A 2 8.88 -82.38 -6.39
C LEU A 2 9.10 -81.08 -5.61
N TYR A 3 9.98 -81.10 -4.60
CA TYR A 3 10.34 -79.92 -3.82
C TYR A 3 11.02 -78.83 -4.67
N GLU A 4 11.96 -79.19 -5.54
CA GLU A 4 12.59 -78.24 -6.48
C GLU A 4 11.59 -77.59 -7.46
N LYS A 5 10.51 -78.30 -7.83
CA LYS A 5 9.43 -77.72 -8.63
C LYS A 5 8.58 -76.74 -7.82
N GLN A 6 8.32 -77.03 -6.55
CA GLN A 6 7.65 -76.10 -5.64
C GLN A 6 8.49 -74.86 -5.39
N GLU A 7 9.80 -75.00 -5.17
CA GLU A 7 10.72 -73.89 -4.91
C GLU A 7 10.79 -72.91 -6.11
N LYS A 8 10.91 -73.44 -7.33
CA LYS A 8 10.84 -72.63 -8.57
C LYS A 8 9.49 -71.95 -8.79
N MET A 9 8.39 -72.52 -8.28
CA MET A 9 7.09 -71.87 -8.32
C MET A 9 7.00 -70.72 -7.32
N VAL A 10 7.55 -70.90 -6.11
CA VAL A 10 7.65 -69.86 -5.09
C VAL A 10 8.51 -68.71 -5.59
N GLU A 11 9.69 -68.96 -6.16
CA GLU A 11 10.55 -67.92 -6.74
C GLU A 11 9.85 -67.10 -7.83
N LYS A 12 9.05 -67.76 -8.68
CA LYS A 12 8.25 -67.07 -9.70
C LYS A 12 7.14 -66.22 -9.08
N MET A 13 6.46 -66.73 -8.06
CA MET A 13 5.46 -65.96 -7.31
C MET A 13 6.08 -64.75 -6.62
N GLU A 14 7.26 -64.90 -6.01
CA GLU A 14 8.00 -63.79 -5.40
C GLU A 14 8.41 -62.74 -6.43
N SER A 15 8.85 -63.16 -7.62
CA SER A 15 9.18 -62.23 -8.71
C SER A 15 7.95 -61.44 -9.17
N VAL A 16 6.79 -62.09 -9.27
CA VAL A 16 5.52 -61.44 -9.64
C VAL A 16 5.08 -60.47 -8.53
N MET A 17 5.21 -60.86 -7.26
CA MET A 17 4.87 -60.02 -6.12
C MET A 17 5.76 -58.76 -6.04
N LYS A 18 7.07 -58.90 -6.29
CA LYS A 18 8.01 -57.76 -6.39
C LYS A 18 7.65 -56.79 -7.52
N MET A 19 7.19 -57.31 -8.66
CA MET A 19 6.71 -56.45 -9.75
C MET A 19 5.43 -55.72 -9.33
N LEU A 20 4.51 -56.40 -8.65
CA LEU A 20 3.29 -55.79 -8.13
C LEU A 20 3.60 -54.66 -7.15
N ASP A 21 4.49 -54.89 -6.18
CA ASP A 21 4.90 -53.88 -5.19
C ASP A 21 5.54 -52.66 -5.86
N LYS A 22 6.35 -52.87 -6.91
CA LYS A 22 6.95 -51.79 -7.67
C LYS A 22 5.90 -50.93 -8.39
N VAL A 23 4.87 -51.57 -8.93
CA VAL A 23 3.75 -50.85 -9.58
C VAL A 23 2.94 -50.08 -8.53
N MET A 24 2.65 -50.69 -7.39
CA MET A 24 1.89 -50.04 -6.31
C MET A 24 2.66 -48.86 -5.71
N THR A 25 3.96 -49.00 -5.47
CA THR A 25 4.82 -47.91 -4.96
C THR A 25 5.01 -46.79 -5.97
N GLN A 26 5.08 -47.10 -7.26
CA GLN A 26 5.12 -46.07 -8.30
C GLN A 26 3.80 -45.30 -8.37
N ALA A 27 2.66 -45.99 -8.24
CA ALA A 27 1.36 -45.34 -8.18
C ALA A 27 1.21 -44.42 -6.96
N THR A 28 1.67 -44.84 -5.77
CA THR A 28 1.64 -44.00 -4.56
C THR A 28 2.55 -42.79 -4.69
N SER A 29 3.78 -42.96 -5.19
CA SER A 29 4.71 -41.85 -5.42
C SER A 29 4.14 -40.81 -6.40
N MET A 30 3.46 -41.24 -7.45
CA MET A 30 2.80 -40.31 -8.38
C MET A 30 1.71 -39.50 -7.67
N MET A 31 0.89 -40.14 -6.83
CA MET A 31 -0.15 -39.44 -6.06
C MET A 31 0.43 -38.46 -5.04
N GLU A 32 1.50 -38.84 -4.34
CA GLU A 32 2.22 -37.98 -3.41
C GLU A 32 2.74 -36.71 -4.11
N ASN A 33 3.41 -36.87 -5.25
CA ASN A 33 3.89 -35.75 -6.06
C ASN A 33 2.74 -34.82 -6.50
N MET A 34 1.58 -35.37 -6.88
CA MET A 34 0.42 -34.54 -7.25
C MET A 34 -0.14 -33.74 -6.07
N VAL A 35 -0.17 -34.34 -4.88
CA VAL A 35 -0.60 -33.67 -3.64
C VAL A 35 0.38 -32.56 -3.26
N GLU A 36 1.68 -32.80 -3.35
CA GLU A 36 2.72 -31.79 -3.10
C GLU A 36 2.60 -30.61 -4.06
N VAL A 37 2.43 -30.87 -5.37
CA VAL A 37 2.24 -29.82 -6.37
C VAL A 37 0.97 -29.01 -6.09
N ALA A 38 -0.12 -29.65 -5.69
CA ALA A 38 -1.36 -28.97 -5.32
C ALA A 38 -1.16 -28.07 -4.09
N HIS A 39 -0.48 -28.54 -3.05
CA HIS A 39 -0.17 -27.73 -1.86
C HIS A 39 0.67 -26.51 -2.20
N VAL A 40 1.76 -26.69 -2.97
CA VAL A 40 2.64 -25.57 -3.38
C VAL A 40 1.86 -24.53 -4.20
N ASN A 41 0.99 -24.98 -5.10
CA ASN A 41 0.15 -24.07 -5.88
C ASN A 41 -0.86 -23.32 -5.01
N LEU A 42 -1.53 -23.99 -4.07
CA LEU A 42 -2.45 -23.33 -3.14
C LEU A 42 -1.74 -22.31 -2.25
N GLU A 43 -0.57 -22.64 -1.71
CA GLU A 43 0.23 -21.69 -0.93
C GLU A 43 0.67 -20.49 -1.77
N LYS A 44 1.06 -20.70 -3.03
CA LYS A 44 1.37 -19.63 -3.98
C LYS A 44 0.18 -18.71 -4.23
N GLU A 45 -1.03 -19.26 -4.39
CA GLU A 45 -2.25 -18.47 -4.55
C GLU A 45 -2.62 -17.72 -3.26
N LYS A 46 -2.49 -18.33 -2.08
CA LYS A 46 -2.69 -17.63 -0.79
C LYS A 46 -1.77 -16.42 -0.63
N LEU A 47 -0.49 -16.58 -0.99
CA LEU A 47 0.47 -15.47 -0.94
C LEU A 47 0.14 -14.37 -1.96
N LYS A 48 -0.40 -14.71 -3.14
CA LYS A 48 -0.89 -13.72 -4.10
C LYS A 48 -2.08 -12.94 -3.55
N ILE A 49 -3.05 -13.62 -2.94
CA ILE A 49 -4.22 -12.99 -2.31
C ILE A 49 -3.77 -12.02 -1.22
N ARG A 50 -2.89 -12.45 -0.30
CA ARG A 50 -2.37 -11.59 0.78
C ARG A 50 -1.67 -10.33 0.26
N ARG A 51 -0.91 -10.45 -0.84
CA ARG A 51 -0.29 -9.27 -1.49
C ARG A 51 -1.34 -8.31 -2.03
N LEU A 52 -2.38 -8.81 -2.69
CA LEU A 52 -3.45 -7.97 -3.24
C LEU A 52 -4.24 -7.28 -2.12
N GLU A 53 -4.45 -7.94 -0.99
CA GLU A 53 -5.06 -7.35 0.21
C GLU A 53 -4.20 -6.21 0.76
N LEU A 54 -2.89 -6.42 0.93
CA LEU A 54 -1.96 -5.35 1.36
C LEU A 54 -1.91 -4.17 0.36
N GLU A 55 -1.96 -4.46 -0.95
CA GLU A 55 -2.06 -3.43 -1.97
C GLU A 55 -3.40 -2.67 -1.92
N ALA A 56 -4.49 -3.33 -1.52
CA ALA A 56 -5.79 -2.70 -1.34
C ALA A 56 -5.82 -1.85 -0.05
N GLU A 57 -5.25 -2.36 1.04
CA GLU A 57 -5.11 -1.65 2.32
C GLU A 57 -4.27 -0.38 2.13
N THR A 58 -3.09 -0.46 1.53
CA THR A 58 -2.25 0.71 1.24
C THR A 58 -2.95 1.72 0.30
N LYS A 59 -3.73 1.26 -0.68
CA LYS A 59 -4.56 2.15 -1.52
C LYS A 59 -5.71 2.79 -0.73
N SER A 60 -6.30 2.08 0.24
CA SER A 60 -7.34 2.63 1.12
C SER A 60 -6.79 3.61 2.15
N GLU A 61 -5.61 3.39 2.71
CA GLU A 61 -4.93 4.33 3.61
C GLU A 61 -4.52 5.61 2.86
N VAL A 62 -4.04 5.49 1.62
CA VAL A 62 -3.76 6.66 0.76
C VAL A 62 -5.04 7.39 0.37
N ARG A 63 -6.13 6.66 0.11
CA ARG A 63 -7.44 7.25 -0.23
C ARG A 63 -8.09 7.92 0.98
N GLU A 64 -8.02 7.34 2.18
CA GLU A 64 -8.51 7.95 3.42
C GLU A 64 -7.73 9.22 3.77
N LYS A 65 -6.41 9.26 3.51
CA LYS A 65 -5.59 10.46 3.65
C LYS A 65 -5.86 11.54 2.59
N LEU A 66 -6.57 11.21 1.51
CA LEU A 66 -6.94 12.15 0.43
C LEU A 66 -8.43 12.55 0.45
N GLU A 67 -9.33 11.76 1.04
CA GLU A 67 -10.79 12.00 1.06
C GLU A 67 -11.31 12.72 2.31
N LYS A 68 -10.47 13.07 3.31
CA LYS A 68 -10.89 13.96 4.41
C LYS A 68 -10.28 15.38 4.32
N PRO A 69 -10.67 16.23 3.37
CA PRO A 69 -10.78 17.65 3.64
C PRO A 69 -12.10 17.90 4.39
N GLU A 70 -11.97 18.37 5.63
CA GLU A 70 -13.00 18.62 6.64
C GLU A 70 -14.32 19.25 6.14
N VAL A 71 -15.46 18.81 6.70
CA VAL A 71 -16.48 19.74 7.23
C VAL A 71 -17.18 19.14 8.44
N ARG A 72 -16.90 19.67 9.65
CA ARG A 72 -17.90 20.28 10.58
C ARG A 72 -17.30 20.51 11.99
N VAL A 73 -16.88 21.75 12.21
CA VAL A 73 -16.99 22.59 13.42
C VAL A 73 -17.33 21.89 14.75
N GLN A 74 -16.39 21.88 15.71
CA GLN A 74 -16.53 22.51 17.05
C GLN A 74 -15.27 22.41 17.94
N ARG A 75 -14.74 23.61 18.30
CA ARG A 75 -14.18 24.07 19.59
C ARG A 75 -13.16 23.20 20.36
N ALA A 76 -11.96 23.78 20.45
CA ALA A 76 -11.07 23.88 21.61
C ALA A 76 -10.34 22.61 22.08
N THR A 77 -9.12 22.40 21.57
CA THR A 77 -7.94 21.97 22.37
C THR A 77 -6.65 22.47 21.69
N ALA A 78 -5.65 22.83 22.50
CA ALA A 78 -4.43 23.55 22.10
C ALA A 78 -3.35 22.66 21.43
N GLU A 79 -3.69 21.49 20.91
CA GLU A 79 -2.69 20.52 20.43
C GLU A 79 -2.72 20.22 18.92
N GLU A 80 -3.74 20.68 18.17
CA GLU A 80 -3.87 20.48 16.71
C GLU A 80 -3.44 21.68 15.84
N HIS A 81 -2.66 22.62 16.37
CA HIS A 81 -2.23 23.80 15.60
C HIS A 81 -0.97 23.58 14.75
N LYS A 82 -0.43 22.36 14.63
CA LYS A 82 0.84 22.13 13.89
C LYS A 82 0.71 22.21 12.37
N GLU A 83 -0.48 21.99 11.82
CA GLU A 83 -0.69 21.91 10.37
C GLU A 83 -1.33 23.17 9.76
N VAL A 84 -1.72 24.16 10.57
CA VAL A 84 -2.35 25.38 10.05
C VAL A 84 -1.32 26.32 9.43
N LYS A 85 -1.55 26.69 8.17
CA LYS A 85 -0.70 27.63 7.42
C LYS A 85 -1.16 29.06 7.66
N CYS A 86 -0.25 29.90 8.15
CA CYS A 86 -0.48 31.31 8.35
C CYS A 86 -0.58 32.06 7.01
N TYR A 87 -1.73 32.69 6.74
CA TYR A 87 -1.93 33.50 5.53
C TYR A 87 -1.09 34.79 5.47
N ARG A 88 -0.55 35.24 6.61
CA ARG A 88 0.26 36.46 6.68
C ARG A 88 1.72 36.21 6.35
N CYS A 89 2.32 35.12 6.83
CA CYS A 89 3.75 34.84 6.66
C CYS A 89 4.05 33.53 5.90
N ASN A 90 3.01 32.78 5.52
CA ASN A 90 3.06 31.49 4.82
C ASN A 90 3.80 30.36 5.58
N LYS A 91 4.00 30.51 6.90
CA LYS A 91 4.58 29.47 7.78
C LYS A 91 3.49 28.63 8.44
N LEU A 92 3.81 27.37 8.76
CA LEU A 92 2.92 26.47 9.50
C LEU A 92 2.97 26.75 11.01
N GLY A 93 2.00 26.23 11.75
CA GLY A 93 2.00 26.23 13.22
C GLY A 93 1.15 27.33 13.88
N HIS A 94 0.61 28.29 13.11
CA HIS A 94 -0.16 29.42 13.65
C HIS A 94 -1.11 30.04 12.62
N MET A 95 -2.15 30.73 13.09
CA MET A 95 -3.10 31.45 12.24
C MET A 95 -2.62 32.89 11.99
N ALA A 96 -3.21 33.60 11.02
CA ALA A 96 -2.86 35.00 10.75
C ALA A 96 -3.03 35.96 11.95
N LYS A 97 -3.93 35.61 12.89
CA LYS A 97 -4.16 36.34 14.14
C LYS A 97 -3.02 36.18 15.14
N ASP A 98 -2.44 34.98 15.20
CA ASP A 98 -1.35 34.60 16.11
C ASP A 98 0.02 34.73 15.42
N CYS A 99 0.08 35.46 14.30
CA CYS A 99 1.31 35.62 13.57
C CYS A 99 2.24 36.56 14.33
N PRO A 100 3.53 36.19 14.51
CA PRO A 100 4.51 37.09 15.13
C PRO A 100 4.72 38.37 14.29
N LEU A 101 4.32 38.36 13.02
CA LEU A 101 4.33 39.51 12.11
C LEU A 101 2.99 40.25 12.07
N ALA A 102 2.03 39.95 12.96
CA ALA A 102 0.72 40.61 12.98
C ALA A 102 0.83 42.13 13.20
N GLY A 103 1.82 42.58 13.96
CA GLY A 103 2.11 44.00 14.22
C GLY A 103 2.97 44.68 13.15
N SER A 104 3.44 43.97 12.13
CA SER A 104 4.17 44.57 11.01
C SER A 104 3.27 44.73 9.79
N GLU A 105 3.57 45.72 8.96
CA GLU A 105 2.90 45.96 7.68
C GLU A 105 3.34 44.97 6.59
N ALA A 106 4.12 43.97 6.99
CA ALA A 106 4.67 42.95 6.12
C ALA A 106 3.69 41.77 5.95
N TRP A 107 3.41 41.45 4.70
CA TRP A 107 2.52 40.39 4.23
C TRP A 107 3.23 39.51 3.22
N PHE A 108 2.96 38.22 3.28
CA PHE A 108 3.37 37.28 2.24
C PHE A 108 2.57 37.57 0.97
N CYS A 109 3.28 37.93 -0.09
CA CYS A 109 2.70 38.13 -1.40
C CYS A 109 2.75 36.81 -2.19
N TYR A 110 1.60 36.27 -2.57
CA TYR A 110 1.54 35.03 -3.35
C TYR A 110 2.02 35.18 -4.81
N TYR A 111 2.11 36.41 -5.32
CA TYR A 111 2.67 36.70 -6.64
C TYR A 111 4.20 36.80 -6.61
N CYS A 112 4.76 37.44 -5.59
CA CYS A 112 6.23 37.55 -5.41
C CYS A 112 6.83 36.36 -4.65
N GLN A 113 5.99 35.55 -4.01
CA GLN A 113 6.35 34.45 -3.12
C GLN A 113 7.30 34.86 -1.98
N GLU A 114 7.17 36.11 -1.52
CA GLU A 114 8.03 36.72 -0.49
C GLU A 114 7.22 37.59 0.46
N ILE A 115 7.77 37.84 1.66
CA ILE A 115 7.21 38.78 2.63
C ILE A 115 7.58 40.21 2.22
N ARG A 116 6.57 41.04 1.95
CA ARG A 116 6.70 42.43 1.47
C ARG A 116 5.68 43.32 2.18
N GLY A 117 5.80 44.64 2.07
CA GLY A 117 4.82 45.61 2.60
C GLY A 117 3.46 45.64 1.86
N HIS A 118 3.12 44.60 1.09
CA HIS A 118 1.86 44.53 0.34
C HIS A 118 1.27 43.13 0.41
N LYS A 119 -0.05 43.05 0.47
CA LYS A 119 -0.78 41.79 0.28
C LYS A 119 -0.78 41.42 -1.21
N GLY A 120 -0.94 40.13 -1.54
CA GLY A 120 -1.02 39.67 -2.94
C GLY A 120 -2.04 40.43 -3.80
N ASP A 121 -3.14 40.90 -3.20
CA ASP A 121 -4.17 41.69 -3.90
C ASP A 121 -3.69 43.11 -4.29
N SER A 122 -2.67 43.62 -3.61
CA SER A 122 -2.04 44.92 -3.85
C SER A 122 -0.61 44.77 -4.39
N CYS A 123 -0.31 43.63 -5.04
CA CYS A 123 1.03 43.39 -5.56
C CYS A 123 1.33 44.33 -6.74
N PRO A 124 2.40 45.15 -6.68
CA PRO A 124 2.78 46.05 -7.77
C PRO A 124 3.17 45.28 -9.05
N ASN A 125 3.54 44.00 -8.92
CA ASN A 125 3.88 43.12 -10.04
C ASN A 125 2.74 42.16 -10.44
N ALA A 126 1.52 42.34 -9.91
CA ALA A 126 0.37 41.47 -10.21
C ALA A 126 0.06 41.36 -11.71
N GLY A 127 0.34 42.43 -12.48
CA GLY A 127 0.14 42.47 -13.94
C GLY A 127 1.25 41.80 -14.76
N ALA A 128 2.41 41.48 -14.18
CA ALA A 128 3.56 40.93 -14.92
C ALA A 128 3.53 39.40 -15.03
N GLN A 129 2.69 38.72 -14.24
CA GLN A 129 2.59 37.25 -14.22
C GLN A 129 1.14 36.79 -14.45
N THR A 130 0.52 37.27 -15.54
CA THR A 130 -0.80 36.81 -15.95
C THR A 130 -0.71 35.41 -16.59
N ASN A 131 -0.34 34.37 -15.83
CA ASN A 131 -0.76 33.02 -16.24
C ASN A 131 -0.74 31.92 -15.18
N ARG A 132 -1.06 32.19 -13.91
CA ARG A 132 -1.42 31.10 -12.98
C ARG A 132 -2.59 31.49 -12.09
N PHE A 133 -3.75 31.01 -12.50
CA PHE A 133 -4.75 30.43 -11.60
C PHE A 133 -5.29 31.36 -10.50
N ARG A 134 -6.14 32.32 -10.87
CA ARG A 134 -7.19 32.80 -9.97
C ARG A 134 -8.52 32.78 -10.72
N GLY A 135 -9.21 31.65 -10.63
CA GLY A 135 -10.62 31.55 -10.96
C GLY A 135 -11.37 32.62 -10.19
N LYS A 136 -11.98 33.55 -10.92
CA LYS A 136 -12.92 34.51 -10.37
C LYS A 136 -14.10 33.72 -9.81
N ARG A 137 -14.45 33.97 -8.55
CA ARG A 137 -15.80 33.70 -8.04
C ARG A 137 -16.74 34.76 -8.59
#